data_AF-A0A7K2J2A2-F1
#
_entry.id   AF-A0A7K2J2A2-F1
#
_cell.length_a   1.000
_cell.length_b   1.000
_cell.length_c   1.000
_cell.angle_alpha   90.00
_cell.angle_beta   90.00
_cell.angle_gamma   90.00
#
_symmetry.space_group_name_H-M   'P 1'
#
loop_
_entity.id
_entity.type
_entity.pdbx_description
1 polymer ?
#
loop_
_entity_poly.entity_id
_entity_poly.type
_entity_poly.pdbx_seq_one_letter_code
_entity_poly.pdbx_strand_id
1 'polypeptide(L)' 'MTPASAPTPTPTPSPDLVAVPDAELLRLDHQVCFSLHAASRAFGGFYRQALKDLGLTYPQYLVMLVLWEDGPR' A
#
# COMPACT_ATOMS: atom_id res chain seq x y z
N MET A 1 -34.56 -38.45 -14.65
CA MET A 1 -34.01 -37.90 -15.91
C MET A 1 -33.82 -36.41 -15.69
N THR A 2 -32.57 -35.97 -15.75
CA THR A 2 -32.05 -34.65 -15.38
C THR A 2 -32.66 -33.52 -16.23
N PRO A 3 -33.04 -32.36 -15.64
CA PRO A 3 -33.49 -31.20 -16.40
C PRO A 3 -32.31 -30.48 -17.06
N ALA A 4 -32.56 -29.96 -18.26
CA ALA A 4 -31.61 -29.27 -19.12
C ALA A 4 -30.99 -28.02 -18.45
N SER A 5 -29.67 -27.86 -18.59
CA SER A 5 -28.97 -26.61 -18.27
C SER A 5 -29.41 -25.52 -19.24
N ALA A 6 -30.01 -24.45 -18.69
CA ALA A 6 -30.19 -23.21 -19.42
C ALA A 6 -28.82 -22.52 -19.61
N PRO A 7 -28.52 -21.94 -20.78
CA PRO A 7 -27.32 -21.15 -20.98
C PRO A 7 -27.39 -19.87 -20.12
N THR A 8 -26.34 -19.60 -19.36
CA THR A 8 -26.13 -18.36 -18.61
C THR A 8 -26.34 -17.15 -19.55
N PRO A 9 -27.13 -16.13 -19.17
CA PRO A 9 -27.22 -14.92 -19.98
C PRO A 9 -25.86 -14.22 -19.96
N THR A 10 -25.26 -14.10 -21.14
CA THR A 10 -24.10 -13.24 -21.41
C THR A 10 -24.35 -11.86 -20.82
N PRO A 11 -23.43 -11.28 -20.02
CA PRO A 11 -23.59 -9.92 -19.55
C PRO A 11 -23.55 -8.97 -20.76
N THR A 12 -24.66 -8.27 -21.00
CA THR A 12 -24.76 -7.15 -21.93
C THR A 12 -23.63 -6.16 -21.64
N PRO A 13 -22.79 -5.77 -22.62
CA PRO A 13 -21.81 -4.72 -22.39
C PRO A 13 -22.55 -3.38 -22.27
N SER A 14 -22.66 -2.85 -21.05
CA SER A 14 -23.01 -1.45 -20.84
C SER A 14 -21.90 -0.57 -21.45
N PRO A 15 -22.23 0.45 -22.27
CA PRO A 15 -21.24 1.21 -23.03
C PRO A 15 -20.40 2.20 -22.21
N ASP A 16 -20.63 2.32 -20.91
CA ASP A 16 -19.97 3.33 -20.06
C ASP A 16 -18.83 2.79 -19.17
N LEU A 17 -18.45 1.51 -19.30
CA LEU A 17 -17.25 0.98 -18.66
C LEU A 17 -16.15 0.89 -19.71
N VAL A 18 -15.34 1.95 -19.82
CA VAL A 18 -14.07 1.89 -20.54
C VAL A 18 -13.26 0.75 -19.92
N ALA A 19 -13.14 -0.36 -20.65
CA ALA A 19 -12.36 -1.50 -20.22
C ALA A 19 -10.89 -1.06 -20.17
N VAL A 20 -10.41 -0.68 -18.99
CA VAL A 20 -9.00 -0.42 -18.75
C VAL A 20 -8.27 -1.74 -18.99
N PRO A 21 -7.26 -1.79 -19.89
CA PRO A 21 -6.53 -3.01 -20.16
C PRO A 21 -5.90 -3.56 -18.88
N ASP A 22 -5.92 -4.88 -18.67
CA ASP A 22 -5.32 -5.51 -17.47
C ASP A 22 -3.85 -5.12 -17.26
N ALA A 23 -3.12 -4.91 -18.36
CA ALA A 23 -1.72 -4.44 -18.34
C ALA A 23 -1.56 -3.05 -17.69
N GLU A 24 -2.56 -2.18 -17.81
CA GLU A 24 -2.59 -0.86 -17.20
C GLU A 24 -2.94 -0.96 -15.70
N LEU A 25 -3.84 -1.86 -15.32
CA LEU A 25 -4.15 -2.13 -13.91
C LEU A 25 -2.95 -2.72 -13.16
N LEU A 26 -2.15 -3.54 -13.82
CA LEU A 26 -0.96 -4.18 -13.24
C LEU A 26 0.28 -3.27 -13.20
N ARG A 27 0.18 -2.02 -13.65
CA ARG A 27 1.29 -1.06 -13.53
C ARG A 27 1.61 -0.78 -12.07
N LEU A 28 2.90 -0.81 -11.76
CA LEU A 28 3.41 -0.64 -10.41
C LEU A 28 3.05 0.74 -9.81
N ASP A 29 3.04 1.77 -10.65
CA ASP A 29 2.65 3.14 -10.28
C ASP A 29 1.17 3.26 -9.88
N HIS A 30 0.33 2.31 -10.30
CA HIS A 30 -1.10 2.24 -9.93
C HIS A 30 -1.33 1.43 -8.64
N GLN A 31 -0.28 0.82 -8.09
CA GLN A 31 -0.37 0.03 -6.87
C GLN A 31 -0.02 0.88 -5.65
N VAL A 32 -1.03 1.24 -4.84
CA VAL A 32 -0.85 2.02 -3.60
C VAL A 32 0.20 1.36 -2.69
N CYS A 33 0.19 0.04 -2.57
CA CYS A 33 1.16 -0.73 -1.79
C CYS A 33 2.61 -0.41 -2.21
N PHE A 34 2.87 -0.24 -3.50
CA PHE A 34 4.20 0.09 -4.00
C PHE A 34 4.60 1.51 -3.62
N SER A 35 3.73 2.50 -3.84
CA SER A 35 3.99 3.89 -3.45
C SER A 35 4.26 4.03 -1.95
N LEU A 36 3.50 3.31 -1.12
CA LEU A 36 3.66 3.30 0.33
C LEU A 36 4.98 2.65 0.76
N HIS A 37 5.35 1.55 0.12
CA HIS A 37 6.62 0.88 0.38
C HIS A 37 7.81 1.78 0.00
N ALA A 38 7.76 2.41 -1.17
CA ALA A 38 8.78 3.37 -1.61
C ALA A 38 8.93 4.53 -0.64
N ALA A 39 7.81 5.12 -0.19
CA ALA A 39 7.81 6.17 0.82
C ALA A 39 8.43 5.70 2.14
N SER A 40 8.01 4.55 2.68
CA SER A 40 8.54 3.97 3.92
C SER A 40 10.06 3.76 3.87
N ARG A 41 10.57 3.28 2.73
CA ARG A 41 12.02 3.14 2.50
C ARG A 41 12.74 4.48 2.48
N ALA A 42 12.15 5.51 1.85
CA ALA A 42 12.72 6.85 1.82
C ALA A 42 12.82 7.46 3.23
N PHE A 43 11.78 7.32 4.05
CA PHE A 43 11.81 7.74 5.46
C PHE A 43 12.90 7.02 6.25
N GLY A 44 13.08 5.72 6.04
CA GLY A 44 14.16 4.97 6.68
C GLY A 44 15.55 5.50 6.34
N GLY A 45 15.77 5.96 5.11
CA GLY A 45 17.02 6.61 4.70
C GLY A 45 17.20 7.99 5.34
N PHE A 46 16.15 8.81 5.29
CA PHE A 46 16.13 10.14 5.90
C PHE A 46 16.48 10.10 7.39
N TYR A 47 15.76 9.29 8.17
CA TYR A 47 15.97 9.20 9.62
C TYR A 47 17.31 8.56 9.99
N ARG A 48 17.82 7.62 9.20
CA ARG A 48 19.16 7.07 9.42
C ARG A 48 20.22 8.16 9.37
N GLN A 49 20.13 9.07 8.40
CA GLN A 49 21.08 10.17 8.30
C GLN A 49 20.89 11.19 9.44
N ALA A 50 19.64 11.55 9.74
CA ALA A 50 19.33 12.53 10.79
C ALA A 50 19.73 12.04 12.20
N LEU A 51 19.64 10.74 12.47
CA LEU A 51 19.90 10.14 13.78
C LEU A 51 21.33 9.59 13.93
N LYS A 52 22.16 9.72 12.90
CA LYS A 52 23.51 9.11 12.83
C LYS A 52 24.38 9.49 14.03
N ASP A 53 24.40 10.77 14.39
CA ASP A 53 25.28 11.29 15.44
C ASP A 53 24.79 10.93 16.85
N LEU A 54 23.50 10.61 17.00
CA LEU A 54 22.92 10.12 18.24
C LEU A 54 23.10 8.60 18.40
N GLY A 55 23.56 7.89 17.36
CA GLY A 55 23.68 6.43 17.36
C GLY A 55 22.32 5.72 17.43
N LEU A 56 21.23 6.38 17.02
CA LEU A 56 19.88 5.84 17.11
C LEU A 56 19.38 5.27 15.78
N THR A 57 18.55 4.23 15.89
CA THR A 57 17.74 3.72 14.78
C THR A 57 16.37 4.39 14.76
N TYR A 58 15.71 4.41 13.59
CA TYR A 58 14.35 4.96 13.48
C TYR A 58 13.35 4.33 14.48
N PRO A 59 13.30 2.99 14.69
CA PRO A 59 12.41 2.41 15.71
C PRO A 59 12.75 2.84 17.14
N GLN A 60 14.04 2.94 17.50
CA GLN A 60 14.43 3.43 18.83
C GLN A 60 14.00 4.87 19.06
N TYR A 61 14.13 5.73 18.04
CA TYR A 61 13.62 7.10 18.08
C TYR A 61 12.12 7.16 18.32
N LEU A 62 11.33 6.32 17.63
CA LEU A 62 9.88 6.27 17.85
C LEU A 62 9.53 5.84 19.27
N VAL A 63 10.23 4.86 19.84
CA VAL A 63 10.03 4.46 21.25
C VAL A 63 10.35 5.61 22.19
N MET A 64 11.40 6.38 21.93
CA MET A 64 11.73 7.58 22.72
C MET A 64 10.63 8.64 22.64
N LEU A 65 10.04 8.87 21.47
CA LEU A 65 8.91 9.80 21.33
C LEU A 65 7.70 9.35 22.15
N VAL A 66 7.32 8.07 22.07
CA VAL A 66 6.18 7.52 22.82
C VAL A 66 6.42 7.64 24.33
N LEU A 67 7.61 7.26 24.81
CA LEU A 67 7.95 7.37 26.23
C LEU A 67 8.00 8.83 26.71
N TRP A 68 8.32 9.78 25.83
CA TRP A 68 8.28 11.20 26.15
C TRP A 68 6.85 11.75 26.24
N GLU A 69 5.95 11.26 25.39
CA GLU A 69 4.54 11.65 25.38
C GLU A 69 3.76 11.06 26.58
N ASP A 70 3.98 9.78 26.88
CA ASP A 70 3.28 9.02 27.92
C ASP A 70 4.04 8.91 29.25
N GLY A 71 5.22 9.54 29.34
CA GLY A 71 6.06 9.51 30.54
C GLY A 71 5.37 10.14 31.76
N PRO A 72 5.74 9.73 33.00
CA PRO A 72 5.18 10.31 34.21
C PRO A 72 5.45 11.82 34.22
N ARG A 73 4.39 12.62 34.33
CA ARG A 73 4.48 14.06 34.56
C ARG A 73 4.99 14.36 35.96
#